data_AF-A0A559J306-F1
#
_entry.id   AF-A0A559J306-F1
#
_cell.length_a   1.000
_cell.length_b   1.000
_cell.length_c   1.000
_cell.angle_alpha   90.00
_cell.angle_beta   90.00
_cell.angle_gamma   90.00
#
_symmetry.space_group_name_H-M   'P 1'
#
loop_
_entity.id
_entity.type
_entity.pdbx_description
1 polymer ?
#
loop_
_entity_poly.entity_id
_entity_poly.type
_entity_poly.pdbx_seq_one_letter_code
_entity_poly.pdbx_strand_id
1 'polypeptide(L)'
;MMEPFQFKHKQRTEEIIDSKTNHDLDAGEPAVLELKKWTSDMPELTAGFTTRRGGVSQGGRDSLNCALHVQDDPSHVVENRKRLASVVNMPFNAWTCAEQVHGQDVYVVKAADKGRGRLEREDAIPDSDALITNETGIWLTSFYADCVPLLFVDPITRAIGVAHAGWKGTVGKIAERTVEAMQRTYGSELSNIRAAIGPSIGACCYEVDERVIHPIQQMLRSLPEEANAALKPTNEGRAMLDLREINRQLLIQAGILSSHIECTTWCTGCHTQWFYSHRIEGGGTGRMASWIGWKKG
;
A
#
# COMPACT_ATOMS: atom_id res chain seq x y z
N MET A 1 33.47 -19.97 27.75
CA MET A 1 32.92 -20.34 26.42
C MET A 1 31.44 -20.05 26.46
N MET A 2 31.04 -18.88 25.94
CA MET A 2 29.64 -18.44 25.89
C MET A 2 29.01 -19.04 24.64
N GLU A 3 27.88 -19.72 24.80
CA GLU A 3 27.07 -20.18 23.67
C GLU A 3 26.54 -18.99 22.85
N PRO A 4 26.44 -19.13 21.52
CA PRO A 4 25.95 -18.05 20.67
C PRO A 4 24.45 -17.84 20.83
N PHE A 5 24.07 -16.58 21.09
CA PHE A 5 22.71 -16.07 21.09
C PHE A 5 22.00 -16.43 19.78
N GLN A 6 21.04 -17.36 19.85
CA GLN A 6 20.10 -17.61 18.77
C GLN A 6 19.07 -16.48 18.73
N PHE A 7 19.13 -15.62 17.71
CA PHE A 7 18.03 -14.71 17.38
C PHE A 7 16.80 -15.53 16.94
N LYS A 8 15.91 -15.83 17.89
CA LYS A 8 14.55 -16.30 17.64
C LYS A 8 13.58 -15.13 17.71
N HIS A 9 13.47 -14.36 16.62
CA HIS A 9 12.30 -13.51 16.40
C HIS A 9 11.89 -13.54 14.92
N LYS A 10 11.33 -14.67 14.49
CA LYS A 10 10.27 -14.66 13.47
C LYS A 10 8.98 -14.28 14.19
N GLN A 11 8.68 -12.99 14.31
CA GLN A 11 7.31 -12.60 14.62
C GLN A 11 6.46 -12.97 13.39
N ARG A 12 5.61 -13.98 13.56
CA ARG A 12 4.59 -14.40 12.61
C ARG A 12 3.58 -13.26 12.44
N THR A 13 3.60 -12.57 11.30
CA THR A 13 2.49 -11.74 10.83
C THR A 13 1.54 -12.59 9.98
N GLU A 14 0.98 -13.64 10.56
CA GLU A 14 -0.15 -14.37 9.97
C GLU A 14 -1.50 -13.65 10.24
N GLU A 15 -1.52 -12.59 11.06
CA GLU A 15 -2.74 -11.92 11.55
C GLU A 15 -3.22 -10.70 10.75
N ILE A 16 -2.60 -10.34 9.62
CA ILE A 16 -3.15 -9.30 8.72
C ILE A 16 -4.36 -9.85 7.92
N ILE A 17 -4.50 -11.17 7.83
CA ILE A 17 -5.46 -11.83 6.94
C ILE A 17 -6.24 -12.86 7.73
N ASP A 18 -7.04 -12.35 8.67
CA ASP A 18 -8.37 -12.92 8.75
C ASP A 18 -9.17 -12.19 7.66
N SER A 19 -8.97 -12.66 6.41
CA SER A 19 -10.01 -12.51 5.39
C SER A 19 -11.31 -12.80 6.10
N LYS A 20 -12.42 -12.10 5.80
CA LYS A 20 -13.67 -12.85 5.85
C LYS A 20 -13.44 -14.07 4.95
N THR A 21 -13.04 -15.17 5.59
CA THR A 21 -12.91 -16.46 4.95
C THR A 21 -14.26 -16.68 4.29
N ASN A 22 -14.28 -17.30 3.11
CA ASN A 22 -15.42 -17.43 2.19
C ASN A 22 -16.82 -17.79 2.78
N HIS A 23 -16.97 -17.95 4.09
CA HIS A 23 -18.21 -18.27 4.78
C HIS A 23 -19.13 -17.08 5.13
N ASP A 24 -18.67 -15.82 5.10
CA ASP A 24 -19.48 -14.65 5.50
C ASP A 24 -19.50 -13.48 4.50
N LEU A 25 -19.08 -13.69 3.25
CA LEU A 25 -19.27 -12.70 2.19
C LEU A 25 -20.55 -13.04 1.42
N ASP A 26 -21.52 -12.13 1.42
CA ASP A 26 -22.63 -12.22 0.49
C ASP A 26 -22.08 -12.29 -0.94
N ALA A 27 -22.66 -13.15 -1.76
CA ALA A 27 -22.20 -13.35 -3.13
C ALA A 27 -22.17 -12.02 -3.90
N GLY A 28 -20.97 -11.51 -4.17
CA GLY A 28 -20.77 -10.26 -4.92
C GLY A 28 -20.28 -9.06 -4.11
N GLU A 29 -20.06 -9.18 -2.79
CA GLU A 29 -19.43 -8.12 -2.01
C GLU A 29 -17.91 -8.06 -2.18
N PRO A 30 -17.30 -6.85 -2.18
CA PRO A 30 -15.85 -6.67 -2.13
C PRO A 30 -15.17 -7.49 -1.03
N ALA A 31 -14.26 -8.37 -1.43
CA ALA A 31 -13.38 -9.05 -0.48
C ALA A 31 -12.20 -8.13 -0.14
N VAL A 32 -12.02 -7.85 1.15
CA VAL A 32 -11.04 -6.89 1.66
C VAL A 32 -10.16 -7.50 2.75
N LEU A 33 -8.96 -6.93 2.91
CA LEU A 33 -7.96 -7.27 3.93
C LEU A 33 -7.84 -6.09 4.90
N GLU A 34 -8.51 -6.18 6.05
CA GLU A 34 -8.48 -5.13 7.07
C GLU A 34 -7.30 -5.28 8.03
N LEU A 35 -6.70 -4.16 8.44
CA LEU A 35 -5.69 -4.14 9.49
C LEU A 35 -6.35 -4.32 10.86
N LYS A 36 -6.72 -5.56 11.21
CA LYS A 36 -7.54 -5.88 12.39
C LYS A 36 -7.00 -5.33 13.70
N LYS A 37 -5.69 -5.42 13.90
CA LYS A 37 -5.04 -4.87 15.09
C LYS A 37 -5.25 -3.36 15.18
N TRP A 38 -5.11 -2.64 14.08
CA TRP A 38 -5.31 -1.19 14.04
C TRP A 38 -6.77 -0.83 14.30
N THR A 39 -7.71 -1.49 13.64
CA THR A 39 -9.14 -1.22 13.82
C THR A 39 -9.66 -1.66 15.18
N SER A 40 -9.01 -2.63 15.84
CA SER A 40 -9.32 -3.02 17.21
C SER A 40 -8.80 -1.98 18.21
N ASP A 41 -7.55 -1.54 18.06
CA ASP A 41 -6.95 -0.50 18.90
C ASP A 41 -7.59 0.88 18.70
N MET A 42 -8.05 1.14 17.48
CA MET A 42 -8.64 2.41 17.04
C MET A 42 -9.97 2.13 16.31
N PRO A 43 -11.08 1.92 17.03
CA PRO A 43 -12.38 1.56 16.43
C PRO A 43 -12.94 2.58 15.42
N GLU A 44 -12.52 3.84 15.55
CA GLU A 44 -12.87 4.91 14.61
C GLU A 44 -12.05 4.85 13.32
N LEU A 45 -10.96 4.09 13.25
CA LEU A 45 -10.14 3.94 12.06
C LEU A 45 -10.73 2.84 11.16
N THR A 46 -10.63 3.03 9.85
CA THR A 46 -10.64 1.95 8.87
C THR A 46 -9.36 2.01 8.04
N ALA A 47 -8.74 0.86 7.80
CA ALA A 47 -7.52 0.77 7.03
C ALA A 47 -7.37 -0.64 6.45
N GLY A 48 -6.90 -0.75 5.22
CA GLY A 48 -6.68 -2.04 4.59
C GLY A 48 -6.41 -2.00 3.10
N PHE A 49 -6.55 -3.17 2.48
CA PHE A 49 -6.29 -3.41 1.06
C PHE A 49 -7.41 -4.23 0.43
N THR A 50 -7.82 -3.90 -0.79
CA THR A 50 -8.79 -4.71 -1.53
C THR A 50 -8.11 -5.92 -2.14
N THR A 51 -8.90 -6.98 -2.37
CA THR A 51 -8.55 -8.02 -3.34
C THR A 51 -9.07 -7.63 -4.73
N ARG A 52 -8.98 -8.54 -5.70
CA ARG A 52 -9.62 -8.41 -7.03
C ARG A 52 -11.09 -8.85 -7.06
N ARG A 53 -11.65 -9.39 -5.97
CA ARG A 53 -12.97 -10.02 -5.94
C ARG A 53 -14.07 -9.10 -5.41
N GLY A 54 -15.29 -9.28 -5.94
CA GLY A 54 -16.49 -8.60 -5.44
C GLY A 54 -16.84 -7.30 -6.15
N GLY A 55 -16.37 -7.13 -7.39
CA GLY A 55 -16.70 -5.98 -8.22
C GLY A 55 -17.56 -6.32 -9.43
N VAL A 56 -17.60 -5.40 -10.40
CA VAL A 56 -18.41 -5.49 -11.63
C VAL A 56 -17.61 -5.33 -12.92
N SER A 57 -16.31 -5.04 -12.82
CA SER A 57 -15.42 -4.97 -13.98
C SER A 57 -15.28 -6.33 -14.65
N GLN A 58 -14.90 -6.33 -15.93
CA GLN A 58 -14.86 -7.54 -16.76
C GLN A 58 -13.49 -7.78 -17.39
N GLY A 59 -13.30 -8.99 -17.95
CA GLY A 59 -12.08 -9.36 -18.67
C GLY A 59 -10.83 -9.30 -17.78
N GLY A 60 -9.74 -8.71 -18.29
CA GLY A 60 -8.50 -8.55 -17.51
C GLY A 60 -8.64 -7.69 -16.23
N ARG A 61 -9.74 -6.94 -16.08
CA ARG A 61 -10.05 -6.17 -14.86
C ARG A 61 -11.04 -6.89 -13.95
N ASP A 62 -11.40 -8.13 -14.23
CA ASP A 62 -12.34 -8.89 -13.39
C ASP A 62 -11.81 -9.04 -11.94
N SER A 63 -12.53 -8.64 -10.90
CA SER A 63 -13.86 -7.99 -10.88
C SER A 63 -13.85 -6.60 -10.21
N LEU A 64 -13.01 -6.39 -9.19
CA LEU A 64 -12.99 -5.19 -8.34
C LEU A 64 -11.84 -4.23 -8.72
N ASN A 65 -11.81 -3.75 -9.95
CA ASN A 65 -10.85 -2.72 -10.34
C ASN A 65 -11.30 -1.34 -9.82
N CYS A 66 -10.44 -0.68 -9.04
CA CYS A 66 -10.73 0.63 -8.47
C CYS A 66 -10.00 1.79 -9.18
N ALA A 67 -9.19 1.53 -10.22
CA ALA A 67 -8.42 2.55 -10.92
C ALA A 67 -9.05 2.96 -12.27
N LEU A 68 -9.12 4.28 -12.50
CA LEU A 68 -9.64 4.86 -13.75
C LEU A 68 -8.60 4.91 -14.88
N HIS A 69 -7.31 4.78 -14.56
CA HIS A 69 -6.21 4.96 -15.51
C HIS A 69 -5.80 3.67 -16.27
N VAL A 70 -6.59 2.59 -16.19
CA VAL A 70 -6.23 1.26 -16.73
C VAL A 70 -7.15 0.76 -17.85
N GLN A 71 -7.80 1.68 -18.57
CA GLN A 71 -8.66 1.37 -19.73
C GLN A 71 -9.76 0.35 -19.39
N ASP A 72 -10.41 0.55 -18.25
CA ASP A 72 -11.64 -0.13 -17.87
C ASP A 72 -12.84 0.78 -18.17
N ASP A 73 -14.06 0.24 -18.11
CA ASP A 73 -15.27 1.05 -18.16
C ASP A 73 -15.33 1.96 -16.91
N PRO A 74 -15.34 3.30 -17.05
CA PRO A 74 -15.36 4.20 -15.90
C PRO A 74 -16.57 3.98 -14.98
N SER A 75 -17.72 3.56 -15.52
CA SER A 75 -18.92 3.27 -14.73
C SER A 75 -18.73 2.05 -13.83
N HIS A 76 -18.05 1.00 -14.32
CA HIS A 76 -17.68 -0.16 -13.51
C HIS A 76 -16.70 0.21 -12.39
N VAL A 77 -15.70 1.03 -12.70
CA VAL A 77 -14.73 1.49 -11.70
C VAL A 77 -15.39 2.31 -10.60
N VAL A 78 -16.26 3.27 -10.97
CA VAL A 78 -17.00 4.08 -10.00
C VAL A 78 -17.92 3.21 -9.15
N GLU A 79 -18.58 2.20 -9.74
CA GLU A 79 -19.39 1.23 -8.99
C GLU A 79 -18.55 0.41 -8.01
N ASN A 80 -17.39 -0.11 -8.42
CA ASN A 80 -16.46 -0.81 -7.53
C ASN A 80 -16.03 0.04 -6.34
N ARG A 81 -15.76 1.33 -6.56
CA ARG A 81 -15.42 2.27 -5.47
C ARG A 81 -16.58 2.50 -4.52
N LYS A 82 -17.83 2.60 -5.03
CA LYS A 82 -19.04 2.69 -4.18
C LYS A 82 -19.24 1.44 -3.35
N ARG A 83 -19.05 0.26 -3.95
CA ARG A 83 -19.12 -1.02 -3.23
C ARG A 83 -18.07 -1.10 -2.13
N LEU A 84 -16.83 -0.71 -2.42
CA LEU A 84 -15.78 -0.65 -1.39
C LEU A 84 -16.17 0.28 -0.25
N ALA A 85 -16.63 1.49 -0.57
CA ALA A 85 -17.09 2.47 0.42
C ALA A 85 -18.21 1.91 1.33
N SER A 86 -19.14 1.15 0.74
CA SER A 86 -20.20 0.45 1.49
C SER A 86 -19.64 -0.59 2.46
N VAL A 87 -18.79 -1.50 1.99
CA VAL A 87 -18.25 -2.61 2.82
C VAL A 87 -17.44 -2.10 4.01
N VAL A 88 -16.64 -1.05 3.80
CA VAL A 88 -15.77 -0.48 4.84
C VAL A 88 -16.44 0.63 5.67
N ASN A 89 -17.75 0.85 5.45
CA ASN A 89 -18.57 1.84 6.14
C ASN A 89 -18.04 3.28 6.05
N MET A 90 -17.52 3.66 4.87
CA MET A 90 -17.07 5.03 4.59
C MET A 90 -18.02 5.72 3.61
N PRO A 91 -18.33 7.02 3.82
CA PRO A 91 -19.13 7.74 2.85
C PRO A 91 -18.35 7.87 1.55
N PHE A 92 -18.95 7.45 0.43
CA PHE A 92 -18.30 7.55 -0.88
C PHE A 92 -17.81 8.97 -1.16
N ASN A 93 -18.53 9.99 -0.66
CA ASN A 93 -18.15 11.38 -0.87
C ASN A 93 -16.79 11.80 -0.24
N ALA A 94 -16.23 10.99 0.66
CA ALA A 94 -14.93 11.22 1.28
C ALA A 94 -13.76 10.67 0.45
N TRP A 95 -14.01 9.83 -0.57
CA TRP A 95 -12.99 9.18 -1.38
C TRP A 95 -12.03 10.20 -1.98
N THR A 96 -10.75 10.10 -1.63
CA THR A 96 -9.73 11.01 -2.13
C THR A 96 -8.52 10.21 -2.60
N CYS A 97 -8.10 10.42 -3.85
CA CYS A 97 -6.92 9.78 -4.44
C CYS A 97 -6.11 10.74 -5.31
N ALA A 98 -4.89 10.31 -5.63
CA ALA A 98 -3.98 11.01 -6.53
C ALA A 98 -3.85 10.31 -7.89
N GLU A 99 -3.36 11.06 -8.87
CA GLU A 99 -2.75 10.54 -10.08
C GLU A 99 -1.32 10.09 -9.75
N GLN A 100 -1.13 8.77 -9.66
CA GLN A 100 0.16 8.16 -9.33
C GLN A 100 1.10 8.17 -10.54
N VAL A 101 2.26 8.81 -10.40
CA VAL A 101 3.25 8.98 -11.48
C VAL A 101 4.51 8.14 -11.27
N HIS A 102 4.51 7.25 -10.27
CA HIS A 102 5.67 6.49 -9.80
C HIS A 102 6.82 7.41 -9.36
N GLY A 103 6.45 8.60 -8.89
CA GLY A 103 7.31 9.59 -8.28
C GLY A 103 7.48 9.33 -6.79
N GLN A 104 7.70 10.41 -6.07
CA GLN A 104 8.17 10.37 -4.69
C GLN A 104 7.64 11.55 -3.86
N ASP A 105 6.68 12.28 -4.43
CA ASP A 105 6.11 13.49 -3.86
C ASP A 105 4.94 13.14 -2.93
N VAL A 106 4.88 13.88 -1.82
CA VAL A 106 3.89 13.72 -0.77
C VAL A 106 2.99 14.94 -0.76
N TYR A 107 1.69 14.74 -0.94
CA TYR A 107 0.70 15.81 -0.91
C TYR A 107 -0.08 15.82 0.41
N VAL A 108 -0.22 17.01 0.98
CA VAL A 108 -1.00 17.24 2.21
C VAL A 108 -2.46 17.52 1.83
N VAL A 109 -3.32 16.52 1.95
CA VAL A 109 -4.73 16.62 1.62
C VAL A 109 -5.47 17.47 2.66
N LYS A 110 -6.18 18.50 2.20
CA LYS A 110 -6.99 19.40 3.03
C LYS A 110 -8.48 19.14 2.83
N ALA A 111 -9.31 19.76 3.67
CA ALA A 111 -10.77 19.67 3.56
C ALA A 111 -11.31 20.02 2.16
N ALA A 112 -10.67 20.98 1.46
CA ALA A 112 -11.05 21.39 0.11
C ALA A 112 -10.76 20.32 -0.97
N ASP A 113 -9.86 19.38 -0.70
CA ASP A 113 -9.52 18.28 -1.60
C ASP A 113 -10.44 17.05 -1.42
N LYS A 114 -11.37 17.10 -0.45
CA LYS A 114 -12.27 15.98 -0.16
C LYS A 114 -13.04 15.58 -1.41
N GLY A 115 -12.94 14.30 -1.77
CA GLY A 115 -13.66 13.77 -2.92
C GLY A 115 -12.86 13.78 -4.22
N ARG A 116 -11.66 14.37 -4.23
CA ARG A 116 -10.86 14.52 -5.45
C ARG A 116 -10.46 13.18 -6.05
N GLY A 117 -10.68 13.04 -7.35
CA GLY A 117 -10.37 11.83 -8.11
C GLY A 117 -11.38 10.71 -7.93
N ARG A 118 -12.49 10.94 -7.21
CA ARG A 118 -13.50 9.92 -6.89
C ARG A 118 -14.28 9.43 -8.10
N LEU A 119 -14.70 10.35 -8.97
CA LEU A 119 -15.56 10.07 -10.13
C LEU A 119 -14.78 10.07 -11.44
N GLU A 120 -13.81 10.98 -11.56
CA GLU A 120 -13.08 11.27 -12.79
C GLU A 120 -11.57 11.26 -12.48
N ARG A 121 -10.75 10.91 -13.46
CA ARG A 121 -9.30 10.84 -13.27
C ARG A 121 -8.68 12.24 -13.21
N GLU A 122 -9.20 13.14 -14.02
CA GLU A 122 -8.71 14.51 -14.21
C GLU A 122 -8.87 15.37 -12.95
N ASP A 123 -9.80 15.00 -12.07
CA ASP A 123 -10.06 15.66 -10.78
C ASP A 123 -9.12 15.15 -9.66
N ALA A 124 -8.36 14.07 -9.89
CA ALA A 124 -7.44 13.53 -8.90
C ALA A 124 -6.37 14.55 -8.48
N ILE A 125 -5.81 14.35 -7.30
CA ILE A 125 -4.66 15.15 -6.85
C ILE A 125 -3.50 14.89 -7.82
N PRO A 126 -2.94 15.93 -8.48
CA PRO A 126 -1.96 15.72 -9.54
C PRO A 126 -0.62 15.26 -8.99
N ASP A 127 0.10 14.47 -9.80
CA ASP A 127 1.53 14.16 -9.69
C ASP A 127 1.99 13.79 -8.27
N SER A 128 1.24 12.92 -7.59
CA SER A 128 1.53 12.54 -6.21
C SER A 128 1.41 11.03 -6.01
N ASP A 129 2.41 10.44 -5.37
CA ASP A 129 2.43 9.01 -5.04
C ASP A 129 2.24 8.75 -3.55
N ALA A 130 2.23 9.80 -2.72
CA ALA A 130 1.85 9.73 -1.32
C ALA A 130 0.86 10.84 -0.96
N LEU A 131 -0.11 10.50 -0.13
CA LEU A 131 -1.08 11.44 0.43
C LEU A 131 -1.05 11.34 1.95
N ILE A 132 -1.11 12.48 2.63
CA ILE A 132 -1.27 12.54 4.08
C ILE A 132 -2.40 13.51 4.47
N THR A 133 -3.10 13.23 5.56
CA THR A 133 -4.07 14.16 6.15
C THR A 133 -4.23 13.94 7.66
N ASN A 134 -4.64 14.95 8.41
CA ASN A 134 -5.19 14.81 9.76
C ASN A 134 -6.65 15.31 9.84
N GLU A 135 -7.25 15.65 8.68
CA GLU A 135 -8.62 16.11 8.59
C GLU A 135 -9.59 14.93 8.74
N THR A 136 -10.71 15.13 9.44
CA THR A 136 -11.75 14.12 9.56
C THR A 136 -12.65 14.08 8.33
N GLY A 137 -13.31 12.95 8.08
CA GLY A 137 -14.23 12.81 6.97
C GLY A 137 -13.57 12.79 5.59
N ILE A 138 -12.26 12.56 5.53
CA ILE A 138 -11.46 12.20 4.35
C ILE A 138 -10.94 10.78 4.57
N TRP A 139 -11.00 9.96 3.52
CA TRP A 139 -10.24 8.71 3.47
C TRP A 139 -9.39 8.67 2.22
N LEU A 140 -8.13 8.34 2.43
CA LEU A 140 -7.09 8.35 1.42
C LEU A 140 -7.06 7.00 0.73
N THR A 141 -6.95 7.02 -0.59
CA THR A 141 -6.93 5.81 -1.42
C THR A 141 -5.80 5.88 -2.45
N SER A 142 -5.21 4.73 -2.75
CA SER A 142 -4.12 4.57 -3.72
C SER A 142 -4.25 3.22 -4.43
N PHE A 143 -3.70 3.07 -5.63
CA PHE A 143 -3.97 1.93 -6.52
C PHE A 143 -2.72 1.11 -6.85
N TYR A 144 -2.89 -0.22 -6.92
CA TYR A 144 -1.77 -1.16 -6.99
C TYR A 144 -2.05 -2.35 -7.91
N ALA A 145 -1.04 -2.71 -8.69
CA ALA A 145 -0.83 -4.06 -9.18
C ALA A 145 0.68 -4.27 -9.16
N ASP A 146 1.16 -5.04 -8.19
CA ASP A 146 2.56 -5.33 -7.86
C ASP A 146 3.36 -4.29 -7.05
N CYS A 147 3.16 -2.98 -7.22
CA CYS A 147 3.88 -1.98 -6.42
C CYS A 147 3.53 -2.08 -4.93
N VAL A 148 4.43 -1.63 -4.04
CA VAL A 148 4.27 -1.79 -2.59
C VAL A 148 3.30 -0.74 -2.03
N PRO A 149 2.18 -1.16 -1.41
CA PRO A 149 1.29 -0.25 -0.72
C PRO A 149 1.76 -0.03 0.72
N LEU A 150 1.90 1.25 1.09
CA LEU A 150 2.28 1.67 2.44
C LEU A 150 1.12 2.46 3.06
N LEU A 151 0.72 2.08 4.27
CA LEU A 151 -0.23 2.83 5.09
C LEU A 151 0.47 3.35 6.33
N PHE A 152 0.08 4.53 6.79
CA PHE A 152 0.65 5.20 7.95
C PHE A 152 -0.46 5.73 8.86
N VAL A 153 -0.32 5.60 10.17
CA VAL A 153 -1.19 6.25 11.15
C VAL A 153 -0.39 6.73 12.34
N ASP A 154 -0.67 7.95 12.77
CA ASP A 154 -0.29 8.47 14.08
C ASP A 154 -1.59 8.67 14.89
N PRO A 155 -1.85 7.84 15.91
CA PRO A 155 -3.07 7.94 16.71
C PRO A 155 -3.15 9.20 17.57
N ILE A 156 -2.02 9.86 17.87
CA ILE A 156 -1.98 11.02 18.75
C ILE A 156 -2.37 12.29 18.00
N THR A 157 -1.77 12.52 16.83
CA THR A 157 -2.10 13.67 15.97
C THR A 157 -3.30 13.40 15.05
N ARG A 158 -3.78 12.15 15.02
CA ARG A 158 -4.76 11.61 14.07
C ARG A 158 -4.33 11.71 12.59
N ALA A 159 -3.04 11.91 12.34
CA ALA A 159 -2.51 11.90 10.98
C ALA A 159 -2.57 10.50 10.38
N ILE A 160 -2.99 10.42 9.12
CA ILE A 160 -3.05 9.19 8.32
C ILE A 160 -2.34 9.43 6.98
N GLY A 161 -1.83 8.37 6.38
CA GLY A 161 -1.18 8.44 5.09
C GLY A 161 -1.27 7.17 4.26
N VAL A 162 -1.21 7.33 2.95
CA VAL A 162 -0.98 6.26 1.97
C VAL A 162 0.23 6.62 1.12
N ALA A 163 1.05 5.65 0.74
CA ALA A 163 2.11 5.84 -0.24
C ALA A 163 2.23 4.65 -1.19
N HIS A 164 2.44 4.97 -2.46
CA HIS A 164 2.68 4.05 -3.56
C HIS A 164 4.17 3.90 -3.83
N ALA A 165 4.74 2.78 -3.39
CA ALA A 165 6.16 2.49 -3.55
C ALA A 165 6.40 1.45 -4.66
N GLY A 166 6.39 1.91 -5.91
CA GLY A 166 7.07 1.20 -6.99
C GLY A 166 8.58 1.24 -6.84
N TRP A 167 9.35 0.60 -7.73
CA TRP A 167 10.82 0.63 -7.64
C TRP A 167 11.39 2.05 -7.68
N LYS A 168 10.80 2.95 -8.49
CA LYS A 168 11.21 4.37 -8.56
C LYS A 168 10.93 5.13 -7.26
N GLY A 169 9.71 5.01 -6.72
CA GLY A 169 9.35 5.61 -5.43
C GLY A 169 10.19 5.05 -4.28
N THR A 170 10.54 3.77 -4.35
CA THR A 170 11.43 3.11 -3.37
C THR A 170 12.85 3.67 -3.43
N VAL A 171 13.44 3.79 -4.62
CA VAL A 171 14.73 4.48 -4.82
C VAL A 171 14.66 5.93 -4.36
N GLY A 172 13.52 6.57 -4.62
CA GLY A 172 13.18 7.91 -4.16
C GLY A 172 12.86 8.01 -2.67
N LYS A 173 12.96 6.93 -1.89
CA LYS A 173 12.71 6.90 -0.44
C LYS A 173 11.32 7.46 -0.05
N ILE A 174 10.28 7.17 -0.82
CA ILE A 174 8.92 7.68 -0.57
C ILE A 174 8.40 7.31 0.83
N ALA A 175 8.81 6.17 1.37
CA ALA A 175 8.51 5.76 2.75
C ALA A 175 9.04 6.77 3.76
N GLU A 176 10.34 7.12 3.70
CA GLU A 176 10.97 8.13 4.55
C GLU A 176 10.31 9.50 4.37
N ARG A 177 10.11 9.92 3.11
CA ARG A 177 9.50 11.23 2.83
C ARG A 177 8.09 11.37 3.38
N THR A 178 7.31 10.28 3.36
CA THR A 178 5.95 10.29 3.94
C THR A 178 6.02 10.50 5.46
N VAL A 179 6.94 9.81 6.14
CA VAL A 179 7.18 9.99 7.59
C VAL A 179 7.62 11.42 7.89
N GLU A 180 8.64 11.92 7.19
CA GLU A 180 9.13 13.29 7.34
C GLU A 180 8.03 14.33 7.14
N ALA A 181 7.15 14.13 6.15
CA ALA A 181 6.03 15.00 5.88
C ALA A 181 4.98 14.98 7.02
N MET A 182 4.71 13.81 7.61
CA MET A 182 3.84 13.71 8.80
C MET A 182 4.45 14.46 10.00
N GLN A 183 5.75 14.29 10.26
CA GLN A 183 6.45 15.02 11.34
C GLN A 183 6.38 16.53 11.11
N ARG A 184 6.75 16.98 9.91
CA ARG A 184 6.80 18.41 9.56
C ARG A 184 5.42 19.08 9.60
N THR A 185 4.39 18.39 9.15
CA THR A 185 3.05 18.97 8.96
C THR A 185 2.21 18.90 10.24
N TYR A 186 2.31 17.81 10.99
CA TYR A 186 1.41 17.52 12.11
C TYR A 186 2.11 17.41 13.46
N GLY A 187 3.46 17.45 13.48
CA GLY A 187 4.22 17.18 14.70
C GLY A 187 4.14 15.71 15.11
N SER A 188 3.94 14.79 14.16
CA SER A 188 3.94 13.36 14.45
C SER A 188 5.27 12.92 15.04
N GLU A 189 5.22 12.19 16.15
CA GLU A 189 6.40 11.60 16.78
C GLU A 189 6.64 10.20 16.22
N LEU A 190 7.90 9.85 15.95
CA LEU A 190 8.28 8.55 15.38
C LEU A 190 7.82 7.36 16.24
N SER A 191 7.80 7.55 17.57
CA SER A 191 7.31 6.57 18.53
C SER A 191 5.80 6.34 18.45
N ASN A 192 5.03 7.24 17.84
CA ASN A 192 3.58 7.10 17.69
C ASN A 192 3.19 6.54 16.33
N ILE A 193 4.00 6.80 15.29
CA ILE A 193 3.70 6.36 13.92
C ILE A 193 3.70 4.83 13.85
N ARG A 194 2.61 4.27 13.32
CA ARG A 194 2.48 2.89 12.89
C ARG A 194 2.45 2.84 11.37
N ALA A 195 3.07 1.81 10.79
CA ALA A 195 3.10 1.60 9.36
C ALA A 195 2.67 0.18 8.99
N ALA A 196 2.01 0.02 7.85
CA ALA A 196 1.65 -1.27 7.31
C ALA A 196 2.10 -1.39 5.85
N ILE A 197 2.68 -2.54 5.51
CA ILE A 197 3.11 -2.92 4.16
C ILE A 197 2.16 -4.00 3.65
N GLY A 198 1.36 -3.67 2.63
CA GLY A 198 0.35 -4.56 2.09
C GLY A 198 0.82 -5.44 0.93
N PRO A 199 -0.11 -6.18 0.28
CA PRO A 199 0.22 -7.13 -0.77
C PRO A 199 0.88 -6.45 -1.97
N SER A 200 2.00 -7.01 -2.41
CA SER A 200 2.78 -6.51 -3.55
C SER A 200 3.52 -7.67 -4.20
N ILE A 201 4.25 -7.44 -5.29
CA ILE A 201 5.07 -8.50 -5.88
C ILE A 201 6.27 -8.77 -4.96
N GLY A 202 6.50 -10.05 -4.69
CA GLY A 202 7.64 -10.49 -3.88
C GLY A 202 8.83 -10.92 -4.73
N ALA A 203 9.99 -11.12 -4.09
CA ALA A 203 11.19 -11.63 -4.73
C ALA A 203 11.04 -13.06 -5.31
N CYS A 204 9.92 -13.75 -5.08
CA CYS A 204 9.59 -14.99 -5.79
C CYS A 204 9.13 -14.77 -7.24
N CYS A 205 8.65 -13.57 -7.59
CA CYS A 205 8.07 -13.27 -8.91
C CYS A 205 8.66 -12.01 -9.58
N TYR A 206 9.44 -11.20 -8.86
CA TYR A 206 9.95 -9.93 -9.37
C TYR A 206 11.42 -10.01 -9.78
N GLU A 207 11.66 -10.60 -10.96
CA GLU A 207 12.96 -10.49 -11.63
C GLU A 207 13.07 -9.11 -12.32
N VAL A 208 14.23 -8.49 -12.19
CA VAL A 208 14.53 -7.19 -12.77
C VAL A 208 15.89 -7.19 -13.47
N ASP A 209 16.09 -6.24 -14.37
CA ASP A 209 17.29 -6.04 -15.16
C ASP A 209 18.17 -4.90 -14.60
N GLU A 210 19.30 -4.66 -15.26
CA GLU A 210 20.30 -3.66 -14.85
C GLU A 210 19.72 -2.25 -14.65
N ARG A 211 18.67 -1.89 -15.40
CA ARG A 211 17.99 -0.59 -15.30
C ARG A 211 17.39 -0.36 -13.91
N VAL A 212 16.91 -1.41 -13.26
CA VAL A 212 16.34 -1.34 -11.90
C VAL A 212 17.39 -1.71 -10.85
N ILE A 213 18.25 -2.69 -11.15
CA ILE A 213 19.32 -3.15 -10.26
C ILE A 213 20.22 -1.98 -9.86
N HIS A 214 20.71 -1.20 -10.83
CA HIS A 214 21.72 -0.19 -10.56
C HIS A 214 21.23 0.91 -9.57
N PRO A 215 20.06 1.55 -9.78
CA PRO A 215 19.53 2.50 -8.80
C PRO A 215 19.21 1.87 -7.43
N ILE A 216 18.70 0.64 -7.40
CA ILE A 216 18.41 -0.07 -6.14
C ILE A 216 19.70 -0.35 -5.37
N GLN A 217 20.74 -0.85 -6.02
CA GLN A 217 22.05 -1.09 -5.40
C GLN A 217 22.66 0.18 -4.84
N GLN A 218 22.54 1.30 -5.55
CA GLN A 218 23.02 2.59 -5.05
C GLN A 218 22.29 3.01 -3.77
N MET A 219 20.95 2.89 -3.76
CA MET A 219 20.13 3.24 -2.61
C MET A 219 20.41 2.29 -1.42
N LEU A 220 20.59 0.98 -1.66
CA LEU A 220 20.89 -0.02 -0.62
C LEU A 220 22.17 0.29 0.16
N ARG A 221 23.14 1.00 -0.41
CA ARG A 221 24.35 1.46 0.31
C ARG A 221 24.04 2.40 1.48
N SER A 222 22.87 3.02 1.48
CA SER A 222 22.40 3.86 2.59
C SER A 222 21.71 3.05 3.69
N LEU A 223 21.42 1.77 3.47
CA LEU A 223 20.77 0.87 4.42
C LEU A 223 21.77 -0.09 5.08
N PRO A 224 21.39 -0.74 6.20
CA PRO A 224 22.20 -1.80 6.81
C PRO A 224 22.55 -2.91 5.81
N GLU A 225 23.69 -3.57 6.01
CA GLU A 225 24.20 -4.59 5.08
C GLU A 225 23.21 -5.74 4.85
N GLU A 226 22.40 -6.07 5.85
CA GLU A 226 21.36 -7.10 5.78
C GLU A 226 20.30 -6.79 4.72
N ALA A 227 20.06 -5.51 4.41
CA ALA A 227 19.13 -5.09 3.36
C ALA A 227 19.57 -5.53 1.96
N ASN A 228 20.87 -5.82 1.76
CA ASN A 228 21.38 -6.35 0.49
C ASN A 228 20.73 -7.69 0.11
N ALA A 229 20.24 -8.46 1.09
CA ALA A 229 19.53 -9.71 0.84
C ALA A 229 18.21 -9.52 0.07
N ALA A 230 17.68 -8.29 0.00
CA ALA A 230 16.50 -7.94 -0.78
C ALA A 230 16.76 -7.87 -2.29
N LEU A 231 18.02 -7.90 -2.72
CA LEU A 231 18.41 -7.95 -4.14
C LEU A 231 19.33 -9.15 -4.37
N LYS A 232 18.78 -10.24 -4.92
CA LYS A 232 19.50 -11.49 -5.13
C LYS A 232 19.84 -11.67 -6.60
N PRO A 233 21.13 -11.63 -7.00
CA PRO A 233 21.53 -11.88 -8.37
C PRO A 233 21.01 -13.24 -8.88
N THR A 234 20.56 -13.25 -10.13
CA THR A 234 20.22 -14.45 -10.90
C THR A 234 21.17 -14.54 -12.11
N ASN A 235 20.78 -15.27 -13.15
CA ASN A 235 21.59 -15.42 -14.35
C ASN A 235 21.50 -14.16 -15.23
N GLU A 236 22.46 -14.01 -16.15
CA GLU A 236 22.39 -13.03 -17.25
C GLU A 236 22.24 -11.56 -16.82
N GLY A 237 22.83 -11.16 -15.69
CA GLY A 237 22.78 -9.77 -15.22
C GLY A 237 21.39 -9.34 -14.72
N ARG A 238 20.61 -10.31 -14.23
CA ARG A 238 19.32 -10.08 -13.60
C ARG A 238 19.38 -10.32 -12.09
N ALA A 239 18.33 -9.90 -11.39
CA ALA A 239 18.19 -10.15 -9.97
C ALA A 239 16.72 -10.30 -9.56
N MET A 240 16.46 -11.11 -8.54
CA MET A 240 15.20 -11.10 -7.82
C MET A 240 15.19 -9.99 -6.79
N LEU A 241 14.14 -9.16 -6.81
CA LEU A 241 14.03 -7.96 -6.00
C LEU A 241 12.85 -8.03 -5.02
N ASP A 242 13.11 -7.80 -3.74
CA ASP A 242 12.09 -7.68 -2.69
C ASP A 242 11.89 -6.20 -2.31
N LEU A 243 10.95 -5.53 -2.99
CA LEU A 243 10.63 -4.15 -2.68
C LEU A 243 9.97 -3.98 -1.30
N ARG A 244 9.30 -5.01 -0.76
CA ARG A 244 8.67 -4.91 0.57
C ARG A 244 9.73 -4.84 1.65
N GLU A 245 10.73 -5.72 1.58
CA GLU A 245 11.82 -5.71 2.54
C GLU A 245 12.61 -4.41 2.48
N ILE A 246 12.88 -3.89 1.28
CA ILE A 246 13.53 -2.58 1.14
C ILE A 246 12.70 -1.48 1.81
N ASN A 247 11.40 -1.38 1.54
CA ASN A 247 10.57 -0.36 2.17
C ASN A 247 10.46 -0.56 3.69
N ARG A 248 10.47 -1.80 4.18
CA ARG A 248 10.54 -2.09 5.63
C ARG A 248 11.82 -1.52 6.24
N GLN A 249 12.96 -1.70 5.58
CA GLN A 249 14.25 -1.15 6.03
C GLN A 249 14.29 0.38 5.95
N LEU A 250 13.69 0.98 4.92
CA LEU A 250 13.54 2.44 4.81
C LEU A 250 12.68 3.01 5.96
N LEU A 251 11.59 2.34 6.34
CA LEU A 251 10.76 2.74 7.49
C LEU A 251 11.54 2.66 8.82
N ILE A 252 12.35 1.62 9.00
CA ILE A 252 13.23 1.49 10.16
C ILE A 252 14.30 2.58 10.17
N GLN A 253 14.90 2.86 9.00
CA GLN A 253 15.86 3.95 8.83
C GLN A 253 15.24 5.33 9.11
N ALA A 254 13.97 5.54 8.76
CA ALA A 254 13.20 6.74 9.12
C ALA A 254 12.98 6.87 10.64
N GLY A 255 13.25 5.81 11.41
CA GLY A 255 13.14 5.78 12.86
C GLY A 255 11.81 5.23 13.39
N ILE A 256 10.96 4.65 12.54
CA ILE A 256 9.79 3.89 13.01
C ILE A 256 10.27 2.63 13.70
N LEU A 257 9.73 2.36 14.90
CA LEU A 257 10.02 1.15 15.65
C LEU A 257 9.64 -0.09 14.82
N SER A 258 10.51 -1.10 14.77
CA SER A 258 10.21 -2.34 14.03
C SER A 258 8.93 -3.02 14.49
N SER A 259 8.58 -2.91 15.77
CA SER A 259 7.32 -3.41 16.36
C SER A 259 6.06 -2.63 15.91
N HIS A 260 6.24 -1.47 15.28
CA HIS A 260 5.17 -0.63 14.72
C HIS A 260 5.03 -0.81 13.20
N ILE A 261 5.78 -1.73 12.60
CA ILE A 261 5.72 -2.02 11.17
C ILE A 261 5.08 -3.39 10.97
N GLU A 262 3.86 -3.41 10.48
CA GLU A 262 3.18 -4.63 10.06
C GLU A 262 3.49 -4.90 8.58
N CYS A 263 3.86 -6.14 8.25
CA CYS A 263 4.21 -6.50 6.88
C CYS A 263 3.57 -7.83 6.49
N THR A 264 2.83 -7.84 5.39
CA THR A 264 2.23 -9.06 4.84
C THR A 264 3.26 -9.90 4.08
N THR A 265 3.01 -11.21 4.02
CA THR A 265 3.81 -12.14 3.23
C THR A 265 3.25 -12.37 1.83
N TRP A 266 2.04 -11.89 1.51
CA TRP A 266 1.34 -12.17 0.26
C TRP A 266 2.00 -11.53 -0.97
N CYS A 267 2.39 -12.39 -1.91
CA CYS A 267 2.87 -11.97 -3.23
C CYS A 267 1.69 -11.89 -4.21
N THR A 268 1.50 -10.73 -4.85
CA THR A 268 0.47 -10.52 -5.89
C THR A 268 0.67 -11.43 -7.10
N GLY A 269 1.93 -11.64 -7.52
CA GLY A 269 2.26 -12.53 -8.63
C GLY A 269 2.01 -14.01 -8.34
N CYS A 270 2.18 -14.47 -7.10
CA CYS A 270 1.88 -15.87 -6.73
C CYS A 270 0.37 -16.13 -6.56
N HIS A 271 -0.42 -15.08 -6.29
CA HIS A 271 -1.81 -15.23 -5.88
C HIS A 271 -2.75 -14.43 -6.79
N THR A 272 -2.65 -14.63 -8.10
CA THR A 272 -3.46 -13.91 -9.10
C THR A 272 -4.96 -14.19 -8.99
N GLN A 273 -5.36 -15.26 -8.30
CA GLN A 273 -6.75 -15.54 -7.95
C GLN A 273 -7.34 -14.58 -6.90
N TRP A 274 -6.47 -13.83 -6.19
CA TRP A 274 -6.84 -12.86 -5.15
C TRP A 274 -6.38 -11.44 -5.50
N PHE A 275 -5.33 -11.27 -6.29
CA PHE A 275 -4.78 -9.96 -6.61
C PHE A 275 -4.56 -9.78 -8.11
N TYR A 276 -4.63 -8.55 -8.59
CA TYR A 276 -4.10 -8.17 -9.88
C TYR A 276 -2.57 -8.12 -9.83
N SER A 277 -1.91 -8.56 -10.90
CA SER A 277 -0.46 -8.49 -11.05
C SER A 277 -0.09 -8.00 -12.44
N HIS A 278 0.46 -6.80 -12.53
CA HIS A 278 0.90 -6.18 -13.79
C HIS A 278 1.96 -7.05 -14.48
N ARG A 279 2.91 -7.59 -13.72
CA ARG A 279 4.02 -8.43 -14.20
C ARG A 279 3.51 -9.75 -14.76
N ILE A 280 2.64 -10.44 -14.03
CA ILE A 280 2.17 -11.77 -14.43
C ILE A 280 1.10 -11.69 -15.53
N GLU A 281 0.25 -10.67 -15.51
CA GLU A 281 -0.88 -10.53 -16.45
C GLU A 281 -0.54 -9.64 -17.67
N GLY A 282 0.74 -9.37 -17.93
CA GLY A 282 1.19 -8.64 -19.13
C GLY A 282 0.69 -7.19 -19.23
N GLY A 283 0.37 -6.59 -18.09
CA GLY A 283 -0.05 -5.20 -17.94
C GLY A 283 -1.51 -4.87 -18.24
N GLY A 284 -2.25 -5.77 -18.88
CA GLY A 284 -3.68 -5.61 -19.22
C GLY A 284 -4.65 -5.89 -18.07
N THR A 285 -4.27 -5.54 -16.84
CA THR A 285 -4.99 -5.92 -15.61
C THR A 285 -5.55 -4.73 -14.82
N GLY A 286 -6.46 -5.01 -13.87
CA GLY A 286 -7.03 -4.04 -12.94
C GLY A 286 -6.04 -3.56 -11.87
N ARG A 287 -6.52 -2.77 -10.89
CA ARG A 287 -5.75 -2.36 -9.72
C ARG A 287 -6.56 -2.61 -8.44
N MET A 288 -5.90 -3.20 -7.45
CA MET A 288 -6.37 -3.16 -6.06
C MET A 288 -6.28 -1.73 -5.55
N ALA A 289 -7.00 -1.43 -4.46
CA ALA A 289 -6.86 -0.20 -3.71
C ALA A 289 -6.32 -0.47 -2.30
N SER A 290 -5.49 0.42 -1.78
CA SER A 290 -5.31 0.58 -0.33
C SER A 290 -6.21 1.72 0.14
N TRP A 291 -6.67 1.65 1.38
CA TRP A 291 -7.40 2.76 1.99
C TRP A 291 -6.98 2.99 3.44
N ILE A 292 -7.16 4.23 3.90
CA ILE A 292 -7.12 4.58 5.32
C ILE A 292 -7.99 5.82 5.59
N GLY A 293 -8.72 5.82 6.69
CA GLY A 293 -9.58 6.95 7.05
C GLY A 293 -10.22 6.81 8.43
N TRP A 294 -10.58 7.94 9.03
CA TRP A 294 -11.40 7.96 10.25
C TRP A 294 -12.88 7.93 9.87
N LYS A 295 -13.62 6.92 10.34
CA LYS A 295 -15.05 6.66 10.02
C LYS A 295 -15.95 7.83 10.37
N LYS A 296 -15.70 8.48 11.51
CA LYS A 296 -16.32 9.75 11.92
C LYS A 296 -15.37 10.51 12.85
N GLY A 297 -15.39 11.84 12.73
CA GLY A 297 -15.17 12.79 13.81
C GLY A 297 -16.45 13.56 14.04
#